data_AF-A0A2D6ZIY2-F1
#
_entry.id   AF-A0A2D6ZIY2-F1
#
_cell.length_a   1.000
_cell.length_b   1.000
_cell.length_c   1.000
_cell.angle_alpha   90.00
_cell.angle_beta   90.00
_cell.angle_gamma   90.00
#
_symmetry.space_group_name_H-M   'P 1'
#
loop_
_entity.id
_entity.type
_entity.pdbx_description
1 polymer ?
#
loop_
_entity_poly.entity_id
_entity_poly.type
_entity_poly.pdbx_seq_one_letter_code
_entity_poly.pdbx_strand_id
1 'polypeptide(L)' 'MKNVVFALLVLLAIIHQDLWWWEDKTLVFGFMPLGLFYHALFSCMAAGVWAMAIKWAWPSDIEEWAEATDEEGGNQ' A
#
# COMPACT_ATOMS: atom_id res chain seq x y z
N MET A 1 -1.57 15.31 3.82
CA MET A 1 -2.05 13.98 3.40
C MET A 1 -0.98 12.89 3.58
N LYS A 2 0.30 13.16 3.27
CA LYS A 2 1.41 12.20 3.46
C LYS A 2 1.44 11.45 4.80
N ASN A 3 1.28 12.15 5.93
CA ASN A 3 1.24 11.52 7.27
C ASN A 3 0.08 10.52 7.43
N VAL A 4 -1.07 10.79 6.80
CA VAL A 4 -2.23 9.89 6.82
C VAL A 4 -1.92 8.63 6.01
N VAL A 5 -1.29 8.77 4.84
CA VAL A 5 -0.85 7.63 4.03
C VAL A 5 0.12 6.75 4.81
N PHE A 6 1.10 7.35 5.49
CA PHE A 6 2.02 6.60 6.34
C PHE A 6 1.31 5.88 7.50
N ALA A 7 0.36 6.53 8.17
CA ALA A 7 -0.44 5.90 9.20
C ALA A 7 -1.24 4.70 8.64
N LEU A 8 -1.81 4.83 7.44
CA LEU A 8 -2.52 3.74 6.76
C LEU A 8 -1.59 2.58 6.37
N LEU A 9 -0.36 2.85 5.97
CA LEU A 9 0.64 1.80 5.69
C LEU A 9 1.01 1.02 6.95
N VAL A 10 1.24 1.72 8.07
CA VAL A 10 1.49 1.07 9.37
C VAL A 10 0.28 0.24 9.80
N LEU A 11 -0.93 0.78 9.63
CA LEU A 11 -2.16 0.07 9.91
C LEU A 11 -2.30 -1.20 9.05
N LEU A 12 -2.07 -1.11 7.74
CA LEU A 12 -2.04 -2.26 6.83
C LEU A 12 -1.01 -3.30 7.29
N ALA A 13 0.20 -2.90 7.68
CA ALA A 13 1.23 -3.82 8.12
C ALA A 13 0.82 -4.62 9.38
N ILE A 14 0.15 -3.97 10.33
CA ILE A 14 -0.39 -4.63 11.53
C ILE A 14 -1.51 -5.60 11.13
N ILE A 15 -2.44 -5.10 10.31
CA ILE A 15 -3.63 -5.83 9.90
C ILE A 15 -3.28 -7.04 9.01
N HIS A 16 -2.14 -6.99 8.30
CA HIS A 16 -1.64 -8.08 7.47
C HIS A 16 -1.26 -9.35 8.23
N GLN A 17 -0.89 -9.24 9.51
CA GLN A 17 -0.42 -10.39 10.30
C GLN A 17 -1.48 -11.49 10.47
N ASP A 18 -2.77 -11.15 10.34
CA ASP A 18 -3.92 -12.06 10.40
C ASP A 18 -3.84 -13.12 11.50
N LEU A 19 -3.65 -12.68 12.75
CA LEU A 19 -3.54 -13.60 13.90
C LEU A 19 -4.88 -14.19 14.36
N TRP A 20 -6.00 -13.75 13.76
CA TRP A 20 -7.34 -14.03 14.27
C TRP A 20 -8.15 -14.97 13.36
N TRP A 21 -8.07 -14.86 12.03
CA TRP A 21 -8.81 -15.74 11.11
C TRP A 21 -7.95 -16.86 10.52
N TRP A 22 -6.68 -16.95 10.89
CA TRP A 22 -5.74 -17.95 10.37
C TRP A 22 -6.23 -19.41 10.54
N GLU A 23 -6.88 -19.72 11.65
CA GLU A 23 -7.39 -21.08 11.93
C GLU A 23 -8.90 -21.25 11.64
N ASP A 24 -9.59 -20.20 11.19
CA ASP A 24 -11.03 -20.23 10.95
C ASP A 24 -11.34 -20.93 9.60
N LYS A 25 -12.10 -22.04 9.69
CA LYS A 25 -12.50 -22.86 8.55
C LYS A 25 -13.86 -22.47 7.98
N THR A 26 -14.49 -21.43 8.52
CA THR A 26 -15.77 -20.91 8.03
C THR A 26 -15.65 -20.58 6.54
N LEU A 27 -16.57 -21.12 5.74
CA LEU A 27 -16.60 -20.89 4.30
C LEU A 27 -17.51 -19.72 3.94
N VAL A 28 -16.95 -18.71 3.30
CA VAL A 28 -17.66 -17.62 2.64
C VAL A 28 -18.11 -18.10 1.26
N PHE A 29 -19.34 -17.76 0.87
CA PHE A 29 -19.98 -18.20 -0.39
C PHE A 29 -20.03 -19.73 -0.60
N GLY A 30 -19.80 -20.52 0.45
CA GLY A 30 -19.82 -21.98 0.39
C GLY A 30 -18.57 -22.66 -0.20
N PHE A 31 -17.53 -21.90 -0.57
CA PHE A 31 -16.31 -22.48 -1.16
C PHE A 31 -14.99 -21.84 -0.71
N MET A 32 -15.02 -20.61 -0.18
CA MET A 32 -13.81 -19.84 0.12
C MET A 32 -13.57 -19.76 1.63
N PRO A 33 -12.41 -20.17 2.16
CA PRO A 33 -12.08 -19.98 3.58
C PRO A 33 -12.11 -18.50 3.98
N LEU A 34 -12.56 -18.21 5.20
CA LEU A 34 -12.68 -16.84 5.72
C LEU A 34 -11.34 -16.09 5.69
N GLY A 35 -10.24 -16.73 6.12
CA GLY A 35 -8.90 -16.13 6.06
C GLY A 35 -8.47 -15.75 4.65
N LEU A 36 -8.84 -16.56 3.64
CA LEU A 36 -8.54 -16.28 2.23
C LEU A 36 -9.37 -15.08 1.72
N PHE A 37 -10.67 -15.06 2.05
CA PHE A 37 -11.54 -13.94 1.69
C PHE A 37 -11.05 -12.63 2.29
N TYR A 38 -10.63 -12.67 3.56
CA TYR A 38 -10.02 -11.54 4.24
C TYR A 38 -8.77 -11.03 3.52
N HIS A 39 -7.85 -11.91 3.13
CA HIS A 39 -6.64 -11.54 2.38
C HIS A 39 -6.95 -10.95 0.99
N ALA A 40 -8.01 -11.41 0.33
CA ALA A 40 -8.46 -10.84 -0.93
C ALA A 40 -8.91 -9.38 -0.75
N LEU A 41 -9.71 -9.10 0.27
CA LEU A 41 -10.12 -7.72 0.61
C LEU A 41 -8.93 -6.86 1.02
N PHE A 42 -8.02 -7.41 1.84
CA PHE A 42 -6.78 -6.75 2.24
C PHE A 42 -5.96 -6.31 1.02
N SER A 43 -5.85 -7.17 0.00
CA SER A 43 -5.12 -6.86 -1.24
C SER A 43 -5.76 -5.69 -2.00
N CYS A 44 -7.09 -5.63 -2.07
CA CYS A 44 -7.81 -4.49 -2.65
C CYS A 44 -7.56 -3.19 -1.86
N MET A 45 -7.56 -3.27 -0.52
CA MET A 45 -7.25 -2.13 0.34
C MET A 45 -5.81 -1.64 0.13
N ALA A 46 -4.85 -2.56 0.06
CA ALA A 46 -3.44 -2.25 -0.18
C ALA A 46 -3.25 -1.54 -1.52
N ALA A 47 -3.91 -2.00 -2.58
CA ALA A 47 -3.90 -1.32 -3.88
C ALA A 47 -4.46 0.12 -3.78
N GLY A 48 -5.56 0.32 -3.04
CA GLY A 48 -6.12 1.64 -2.79
C GLY A 48 -5.18 2.56 -2.01
N VAL A 49 -4.52 2.06 -0.97
CA VAL A 49 -3.52 2.82 -0.21
C VAL A 49 -2.32 3.17 -1.08
N TRP A 50 -1.89 2.26 -1.96
CA TRP A 50 -0.80 2.52 -2.90
C TRP A 50 -1.15 3.62 -3.90
N ALA A 51 -2.37 3.62 -4.44
CA ALA A 51 -2.86 4.70 -5.30
C ALA A 51 -2.88 6.06 -4.57
N MET A 52 -3.27 6.08 -3.29
CA MET A 52 -3.19 7.28 -2.44
C MET A 52 -1.75 7.71 -2.18
N ALA A 53 -0.83 6.76 -2.01
CA ALA A 53 0.59 7.04 -1.81
C ALA A 53 1.21 7.72 -3.03
N ILE A 54 0.97 7.21 -4.23
CA ILE A 54 1.43 7.83 -5.48
C ILE A 54 0.86 9.24 -5.62
N LYS A 55 -0.42 9.46 -5.27
CA LYS A 55 -1.05 10.77 -5.46
C LYS A 55 -0.62 11.83 -4.44
N TRP A 56 -0.32 11.44 -3.19
CA TRP A 56 -0.21 12.39 -2.08
C TRP A 56 1.04 12.26 -1.21
N ALA A 57 1.78 11.16 -1.34
CA ALA A 57 2.99 10.90 -0.57
C ALA A 57 4.24 10.74 -1.45
N TRP A 58 4.07 10.76 -2.78
CA TRP A 58 5.17 10.66 -3.73
C TRP A 58 6.14 11.84 -3.57
N PRO A 59 7.45 11.59 -3.52
CA PRO A 59 8.45 12.62 -3.23
C PRO A 59 8.86 13.38 -4.50
N SER A 60 7.95 14.20 -5.02
CA SER A 60 8.19 14.98 -6.25
C SER A 60 9.34 15.98 -6.12
N ASP A 61 9.65 16.43 -4.90
CA ASP A 61 10.80 17.30 -4.62
C ASP A 61 12.14 16.62 -4.94
N ILE A 62 12.22 15.30 -4.77
CA ILE A 62 13.42 14.52 -5.07
C ILE A 62 13.51 14.25 -6.58
N GLU A 63 12.37 14.08 -7.26
CA GLU A 63 12.31 13.97 -8.72
C GLU A 63 12.78 15.27 -9.39
N GLU A 64 12.24 16.42 -8.96
CA GLU A 64 12.64 17.73 -9.48
C GLU A 64 14.14 18.01 -9.27
N TRP A 65 14.69 17.64 -8.11
CA TRP A 65 16.13 17.77 -7.85
C TRP A 65 16.97 16.86 -8.77
N ALA A 66 16.52 15.62 -9.00
CA ALA A 66 17.21 14.69 -9.87
C ALA A 66 17.20 15.17 -11.32
N GLU A 67 16.05 15.62 -11.83
CA GLU A 67 15.89 16.16 -13.18
C GLU A 67 16.75 17.40 -13.42
N ALA A 68 16.80 18.33 -12.46
CA ALA A 68 17.62 19.55 -12.57
C ALA A 68 19.13 19.24 -12.63
N THR A 69 19.59 18.21 -11.91
CA THR A 69 21.01 17.82 -11.91
C THR A 69 21.45 17.22 -13.25
N ASP A 70 20.57 16.46 -13.90
CA ASP A 70 20.85 15.86 -15.20
C ASP A 70 20.93 16.92 -16.33
N GLU A 71 20.10 17.97 -16.28
CA GLU A 71 20.16 19.09 -17.23
C GLU A 71 21.46 19.90 -17.13
N GLU A 72 21.97 20.14 -15.91
CA GLU A 72 23.25 20.85 -15.70
C GLU A 72 24.45 20.04 -16.17
N GLY A 73 24.41 18.70 -16.06
CA GLY A 73 25.46 17.80 -16.53
C GLY A 73 25.46 17.56 -18.05
N GLY A 74 24.31 17.71 -18.71
CA GLY A 74 24.17 17.53 -20.17
C GLY A 74 24.53 18.76 -21.02
N ASN A 75 24.65 19.94 -20.42
CA ASN A 75 25.01 21.21 -21.09
C ASN A 75 26.50 21.58 -20.96
N GLN A 76 27.36 20.62 -20.60
CA GLN A 76 28.83 20.73 -20.59
C GLN A 76 29.46 19.92 -21.73
#